data_AF-A0AAD2FMA7-F1
#
_entry.id   AF-A0AAD2FMA7-F1
#
_cell.length_a   1.000
_cell.length_b   1.000
_cell.length_c   1.000
_cell.angle_alpha   90.00
_cell.angle_beta   90.00
_cell.angle_gamma   90.00
#
_symmetry.space_group_name_H-M   'P 1'
#
loop_
_entity.id
_entity.type
_entity.pdbx_description
1 polymer ?
#
loop_
_entity_poly.entity_id
_entity_poly.type
_entity_poly.pdbx_seq_one_letter_code
_entity_poly.pdbx_strand_id
1 'polypeptide(L)'
;MIKAHQTIRLLITIHFYVLVSIGCEVKALSFPQLIQSNRLRRDVKEKGSNTMKLEATSQSDSPSWQDGGKVAVQIVKDISSGASPLEVSEAWMEHHWRRGGGLPIFVTTPPSLELSSTEMKRTIYPIAMKEEILSSESLVPEEKSSEDDAAAASAPPIIIRYLVSEAGPFFADLVPGSHQGTVTISQENKMIWEVEFETTRLRALYQSVTEFTVGIAARTVQEACGPTRLLTLKAAIPSHAATSKESPEIQSKDAPLSLVELRRELLDFFWARGGGLPLLPPIPYGDILKDGGGMARSKLLRIPPAITESIVSTDSYTNDNGKQVAEIVYRLEEPGWLTFPFLLHTHLGRIQLISPSGEDSESSSKQLHWQVEIRPYPFASAVIEKLVDMTICTIVRNFLVHLEEPGVTVPLMIPALETLSSPGHDSNHTMSISIPRASWWGGVIEKLNSTQGGQRQDTNLLDRIVRVVAPWTWGRMGNEDEGDDVVSYSWTSDEKIELQ
;
A
#
# COMPACT_ATOMS: atom_id res chain seq x y z
N MET A 1 2.27 -34.64 -2.50
CA MET A 1 1.48 -34.28 -1.31
C MET A 1 2.32 -34.03 -0.05
N ILE A 2 3.16 -34.98 0.41
CA ILE A 2 3.96 -34.82 1.66
C ILE A 2 4.87 -33.58 1.63
N LYS A 3 5.55 -33.30 0.50
CA LYS A 3 6.41 -32.11 0.36
C LYS A 3 5.63 -30.79 0.44
N ALA A 4 4.44 -30.70 -0.17
CA ALA A 4 3.60 -29.51 -0.08
C ALA A 4 3.13 -29.24 1.36
N HIS A 5 2.81 -30.30 2.10
CA HIS A 5 2.41 -30.20 3.51
C HIS A 5 3.58 -29.74 4.41
N GLN A 6 4.81 -30.17 4.12
CA GLN A 6 6.02 -29.70 4.82
C GLN A 6 6.35 -28.24 4.51
N THR A 7 6.21 -27.81 3.24
CA THR A 7 6.42 -26.41 2.84
C THR A 7 5.40 -25.48 3.49
N ILE A 8 4.13 -25.87 3.56
CA ILE A 8 3.07 -25.10 4.24
C ILE A 8 3.36 -24.99 5.74
N ARG A 9 3.75 -26.09 6.40
CA ARG A 9 4.15 -26.05 7.82
C ARG A 9 5.34 -25.12 8.07
N LEU A 10 6.37 -25.16 7.23
CA LEU A 10 7.53 -24.28 7.35
C LEU A 10 7.16 -22.81 7.18
N LEU A 11 6.33 -22.48 6.18
CA LEU A 11 5.85 -21.11 5.96
C LEU A 11 5.01 -20.60 7.14
N ILE A 12 4.15 -21.45 7.71
CA ILE A 12 3.35 -21.14 8.91
C ILE A 12 4.28 -20.92 10.11
N THR A 13 5.29 -21.77 10.32
CA THR A 13 6.24 -21.62 11.43
C THR A 13 7.07 -20.34 11.28
N ILE A 14 7.52 -19.99 10.07
CA ILE A 14 8.26 -18.75 9.82
C ILE A 14 7.34 -17.54 10.05
N HIS A 15 6.10 -17.55 9.54
CA HIS A 15 5.15 -16.47 9.76
C HIS A 15 4.79 -16.31 11.24
N PHE A 16 4.55 -17.42 11.95
CA PHE A 16 4.27 -17.41 13.38
C PHE A 16 5.48 -16.92 14.18
N TYR A 17 6.71 -17.34 13.82
CA TYR A 17 7.93 -16.85 14.45
C TYR A 17 8.16 -15.35 14.20
N VAL A 18 7.90 -14.86 12.98
CA VAL A 18 7.97 -13.43 12.65
C VAL A 18 6.92 -12.65 13.41
N LEU A 19 5.67 -13.13 13.49
CA LEU A 19 4.60 -12.52 14.27
C LEU A 19 4.92 -12.47 15.77
N VAL A 20 5.41 -13.58 16.34
CA VAL A 20 5.80 -13.65 17.75
C VAL A 20 7.03 -12.78 17.99
N SER A 21 8.00 -12.75 17.08
CA SER A 21 9.19 -11.90 17.20
C SER A 21 8.84 -10.42 17.09
N ILE A 22 7.97 -10.02 16.17
CA ILE A 22 7.43 -8.65 16.09
C ILE A 22 6.64 -8.33 17.36
N GLY A 23 5.76 -9.22 17.82
CA GLY A 23 5.00 -9.01 19.06
C GLY A 23 5.87 -8.93 20.32
N CYS A 24 6.93 -9.74 20.40
CA CYS A 24 7.89 -9.77 21.48
C CYS A 24 8.84 -8.58 21.43
N GLU A 25 9.30 -8.15 20.25
CA GLU A 25 10.11 -6.95 20.07
C GLU A 25 9.29 -5.68 20.31
N VAL A 26 8.01 -5.64 19.92
CA VAL A 26 7.10 -4.53 20.24
C VAL A 26 6.80 -4.46 21.75
N LYS A 27 6.86 -5.58 22.48
CA LYS A 27 6.82 -5.59 23.97
C LYS A 27 8.17 -5.29 24.62
N ALA A 28 9.29 -5.72 24.03
CA ALA A 28 10.65 -5.49 24.53
C ALA A 28 11.12 -4.05 24.26
N LEU A 29 10.66 -3.45 23.17
CA LEU A 29 10.62 -2.00 22.94
C LEU A 29 9.50 -1.43 23.80
N SER A 30 9.70 -1.48 25.11
CA SER A 30 8.89 -0.71 26.04
C SER A 30 8.70 0.73 25.51
N PHE A 31 7.45 1.16 25.58
CA PHE A 31 6.86 2.41 25.13
C PHE A 31 7.65 3.73 25.42
N PRO A 32 8.62 3.84 26.37
CA PRO A 32 9.34 5.10 26.58
C PRO A 32 10.32 5.53 25.47
N GLN A 33 11.00 4.60 24.78
CA GLN A 33 12.09 4.97 23.85
C GLN A 33 11.59 5.46 22.48
N LEU A 34 10.50 4.89 21.96
CA LEU A 34 9.87 5.34 20.71
C LEU A 34 9.10 6.67 20.88
N ILE A 35 8.70 7.00 22.12
CA ILE A 35 8.06 8.27 22.47
C ILE A 35 9.11 9.38 22.66
N GLN A 36 10.31 9.08 23.18
CA GLN A 36 11.37 10.10 23.33
C GLN A 36 11.91 10.61 21.99
N SER A 37 12.04 9.76 20.96
CA SER A 37 12.51 10.21 19.64
C SER A 37 11.47 11.03 18.87
N ASN A 38 10.18 10.82 19.11
CA ASN A 38 9.09 11.55 18.47
C ASN A 38 8.62 12.79 19.25
N ARG A 39 8.82 12.84 20.59
CA ARG A 39 8.53 14.05 21.40
C ARG A 39 9.47 15.22 21.11
N LEU A 40 10.70 14.96 20.65
CA LEU A 40 11.65 16.03 20.30
C LEU A 40 11.37 16.71 18.94
N ARG A 41 10.33 16.30 18.21
CA ARG A 41 9.98 16.89 16.89
C ARG A 41 8.56 17.44 16.76
N ARG A 42 7.69 17.34 17.76
CA ARG A 42 6.31 17.86 17.71
C ARG A 42 5.93 18.61 18.97
N ASP A 43 6.45 19.83 19.09
CA ASP A 43 5.76 20.91 19.82
C ASP A 43 4.94 21.73 18.80
N VAL A 44 3.88 21.10 18.28
CA VAL A 44 2.73 21.81 17.69
C VAL A 44 1.47 21.07 18.13
N LYS A 45 0.78 21.68 19.11
CA LYS A 45 -0.62 21.55 19.50
C LYS A 45 -1.44 20.46 18.75
N GLU A 46 -1.78 19.37 19.44
CA GLU A 46 -2.89 18.51 19.04
C GLU A 46 -3.72 18.07 20.25
N LYS A 47 -5.00 18.46 20.24
CA LYS A 47 -6.08 17.93 21.08
C LYS A 47 -6.67 16.72 20.35
N GLY A 48 -6.43 15.53 20.86
CA GLY A 48 -7.00 14.28 20.33
C GLY A 48 -6.50 13.09 21.13
N SER A 49 -7.12 12.83 22.28
CA SER A 49 -6.74 11.74 23.19
C SER A 49 -7.37 10.42 22.72
N ASN A 50 -6.60 9.55 22.08
CA ASN A 50 -6.93 8.13 21.93
C ASN A 50 -6.95 7.50 23.34
N THR A 51 -8.12 7.40 23.94
CA THR A 51 -8.25 6.82 25.29
C THR A 51 -8.51 5.33 25.16
N MET A 52 -7.45 4.54 25.24
CA MET A 52 -7.57 3.10 25.48
C MET A 52 -7.98 2.96 26.95
N LYS A 53 -9.29 2.91 27.22
CA LYS A 53 -9.81 2.80 28.59
C LYS A 53 -9.59 1.37 29.08
N LEU A 54 -8.41 1.12 29.62
CA LEU A 54 -8.10 -0.12 30.35
C LEU A 54 -8.78 -0.03 31.72
N GLU A 55 -10.03 -0.48 31.83
CA GLU A 55 -10.60 -0.86 33.12
C GLU A 55 -10.08 -2.25 33.50
N ALA A 56 -8.80 -2.30 33.88
CA ALA A 56 -8.20 -3.47 34.48
C ALA A 56 -8.40 -3.42 35.99
N THR A 57 -9.39 -4.14 36.49
CA THR A 57 -9.48 -4.56 37.90
C THR A 57 -8.28 -5.48 38.19
N SER A 58 -7.14 -4.89 38.58
CA SER A 58 -5.91 -5.64 38.86
C SER A 58 -5.79 -5.93 40.36
N GLN A 59 -6.25 -7.10 40.77
CA GLN A 59 -5.63 -7.83 41.86
C GLN A 59 -4.46 -8.61 41.26
N SER A 60 -3.27 -8.31 41.77
CA SER A 60 -1.98 -8.88 41.37
C SER A 60 -1.85 -10.32 41.87
N ASP A 61 -2.56 -11.25 41.25
CA ASP A 61 -2.27 -12.68 41.33
C ASP A 61 -1.53 -13.11 40.06
N SER A 62 -0.41 -13.81 40.23
CA SER A 62 0.34 -14.40 39.12
C SER A 62 -0.61 -15.20 38.22
N PRO A 63 -0.60 -14.99 36.88
CA PRO A 63 -1.56 -15.62 35.98
C PRO A 63 -1.44 -17.14 36.09
N SER A 64 -2.43 -17.76 36.72
CA SER A 64 -2.48 -19.21 36.83
C SER A 64 -2.87 -19.77 35.45
N TRP A 65 -2.04 -20.67 34.91
CA TRP A 65 -2.27 -21.28 33.59
C TRP A 65 -3.53 -22.18 33.53
N GLN A 66 -4.18 -22.41 34.68
CA GLN A 66 -5.39 -23.24 34.83
C GLN A 66 -6.68 -22.41 34.93
N ASP A 67 -6.61 -21.09 34.92
CA ASP A 67 -7.81 -20.25 35.00
C ASP A 67 -8.53 -20.22 33.63
N GLY A 68 -9.62 -20.99 33.54
CA GLY A 68 -10.61 -20.88 32.49
C GLY A 68 -11.56 -19.71 32.75
N GLY A 69 -12.59 -19.57 31.92
CA GLY A 69 -13.68 -18.62 32.11
C GLY A 69 -13.90 -17.71 30.92
N LYS A 70 -14.75 -16.70 31.17
CA LYS A 70 -15.23 -15.75 30.16
C LYS A 70 -14.14 -14.72 29.80
N VAL A 71 -13.77 -14.69 28.53
CA VAL A 71 -13.03 -13.59 27.92
C VAL A 71 -14.05 -12.57 27.39
N ALA A 72 -13.85 -11.30 27.72
CA ALA A 72 -14.66 -10.20 27.19
C ALA A 72 -13.72 -9.03 26.89
N VAL A 73 -13.68 -8.61 25.64
CA VAL A 73 -12.81 -7.55 25.13
C VAL A 73 -13.68 -6.49 24.47
N GLN A 74 -13.47 -5.23 24.82
CA GLN A 74 -14.12 -4.10 24.17
C GLN A 74 -13.05 -3.16 23.64
N ILE A 75 -13.06 -2.92 22.33
CA ILE A 75 -12.20 -1.95 21.66
C ILE A 75 -13.06 -0.80 21.15
N VAL A 76 -12.74 0.42 21.58
CA VAL A 76 -13.38 1.65 21.11
C VAL A 76 -12.39 2.42 20.22
N LYS A 77 -12.85 2.84 19.04
CA LYS A 77 -12.09 3.66 18.10
C LYS A 77 -12.91 4.86 17.64
N ASP A 78 -12.30 6.04 17.73
CA ASP A 78 -12.80 7.25 17.09
C ASP A 78 -12.39 7.22 15.61
N ILE A 79 -13.36 7.16 14.72
CA ILE A 79 -13.17 7.26 13.27
C ILE A 79 -13.00 8.74 12.91
N SER A 80 -12.18 9.03 11.90
CA SER A 80 -11.97 10.38 11.39
C SER A 80 -13.29 11.07 11.05
N SER A 81 -13.40 12.35 11.43
CA SER A 81 -14.55 13.20 11.14
C SER A 81 -14.75 13.31 9.63
N GLY A 82 -15.72 12.59 9.09
CA GLY A 82 -16.05 12.61 7.67
C GLY A 82 -16.54 11.30 7.10
N ALA A 83 -16.22 10.15 7.74
CA ALA A 83 -16.76 8.86 7.31
C ALA A 83 -18.16 8.65 7.90
N SER A 84 -19.14 8.41 7.04
CA SER A 84 -20.49 8.02 7.45
C SER A 84 -20.47 6.63 8.11
N PRO A 85 -21.44 6.31 9.00
CA PRO A 85 -21.53 4.97 9.59
C PRO A 85 -21.56 3.84 8.55
N LEU A 86 -22.16 4.11 7.37
CA LEU A 86 -22.20 3.17 6.27
C LEU A 86 -20.79 2.93 5.69
N GLU A 87 -20.02 3.97 5.42
CA GLU A 87 -18.64 3.84 4.93
C GLU A 87 -17.75 3.09 5.94
N VAL A 88 -17.94 3.31 7.24
CA VAL A 88 -17.21 2.56 8.29
C VAL A 88 -17.60 1.09 8.30
N SER A 89 -18.89 0.79 8.11
CA SER A 89 -19.39 -0.58 8.00
C SER A 89 -18.81 -1.30 6.78
N GLU A 90 -18.81 -0.62 5.63
CA GLU A 90 -18.22 -1.12 4.40
C GLU A 90 -16.70 -1.33 4.55
N ALA A 91 -16.00 -0.41 5.20
CA ALA A 91 -14.58 -0.55 5.49
C ALA A 91 -14.29 -1.72 6.45
N TRP A 92 -15.15 -1.95 7.45
CA TRP A 92 -15.04 -3.12 8.33
C TRP A 92 -15.24 -4.42 7.54
N MET A 93 -16.26 -4.48 6.69
CA MET A 93 -16.54 -5.63 5.83
C MET A 93 -15.38 -5.89 4.85
N GLU A 94 -14.83 -4.86 4.23
CA GLU A 94 -13.74 -5.02 3.27
C GLU A 94 -12.41 -5.35 3.94
N HIS A 95 -11.95 -4.50 4.85
CA HIS A 95 -10.59 -4.59 5.39
C HIS A 95 -10.47 -5.60 6.53
N HIS A 96 -11.53 -5.82 7.31
CA HIS A 96 -11.53 -6.87 8.32
C HIS A 96 -12.15 -8.17 7.83
N TRP A 97 -13.42 -8.15 7.40
CA TRP A 97 -14.14 -9.39 7.12
C TRP A 97 -13.55 -10.15 5.92
N ARG A 98 -13.33 -9.46 4.79
CA ARG A 98 -12.79 -10.09 3.58
C ARG A 98 -11.28 -10.24 3.60
N ARG A 99 -10.54 -9.28 4.16
CA ARG A 99 -9.07 -9.23 4.09
C ARG A 99 -8.31 -9.65 5.36
N GLY A 100 -9.01 -9.94 6.45
CA GLY A 100 -8.38 -10.43 7.69
C GLY A 100 -7.85 -9.33 8.63
N GLY A 101 -8.26 -8.08 8.45
CA GLY A 101 -8.09 -7.02 9.47
C GLY A 101 -6.66 -6.57 9.67
N GLY A 102 -5.84 -6.61 8.61
CA GLY A 102 -4.44 -6.20 8.75
C GLY A 102 -3.61 -7.15 9.60
N LEU A 103 -4.03 -8.40 9.74
CA LEU A 103 -3.19 -9.48 10.24
C LEU A 103 -2.64 -10.26 9.04
N PRO A 104 -1.43 -10.86 9.15
CA PRO A 104 -0.88 -11.73 8.09
C PRO A 104 -1.57 -13.10 8.13
N ILE A 105 -2.87 -13.09 7.86
CA ILE A 105 -3.76 -14.24 7.77
C ILE A 105 -4.35 -14.29 6.36
N PHE A 106 -4.75 -15.49 5.95
CA PHE A 106 -5.48 -15.66 4.69
C PHE A 106 -6.94 -15.90 5.01
N VAL A 107 -7.84 -15.22 4.30
CA VAL A 107 -9.27 -15.42 4.45
C VAL A 107 -9.80 -16.05 3.17
N THR A 108 -10.57 -17.12 3.29
CA THR A 108 -11.33 -17.68 2.18
C THR A 108 -12.80 -17.60 2.48
N THR A 109 -13.58 -17.07 1.55
CA THR A 109 -15.04 -17.20 1.54
C THR A 109 -15.40 -18.42 0.70
N PRO A 110 -16.37 -19.25 1.13
CA PRO A 110 -16.88 -20.30 0.26
C PRO A 110 -17.46 -19.65 -1.01
N PRO A 111 -17.25 -20.23 -2.20
CA PRO A 111 -17.90 -19.76 -3.42
C PRO A 111 -19.40 -19.99 -3.26
N SER A 112 -20.13 -18.97 -2.87
CA SER A 112 -21.59 -19.00 -2.82
C SER A 112 -22.09 -19.05 -4.26
N LEU A 113 -22.64 -20.20 -4.66
CA LEU A 113 -23.22 -20.43 -5.98
C LEU A 113 -24.52 -19.61 -6.21
N GLU A 114 -25.05 -18.93 -5.20
CA GLU A 114 -26.26 -18.10 -5.30
C GLU A 114 -26.15 -16.86 -4.39
N LEU A 115 -26.18 -15.67 -5.00
CA LEU A 115 -26.11 -14.34 -4.34
C LEU A 115 -27.31 -14.01 -3.42
N SER A 116 -28.26 -14.93 -3.24
CA SER A 116 -29.49 -14.72 -2.46
C SER A 116 -29.39 -15.15 -1.00
N SER A 117 -28.28 -15.79 -0.58
CA SER A 117 -28.15 -16.26 0.80
C SER A 117 -27.57 -15.18 1.71
N THR A 118 -28.35 -14.80 2.71
CA THR A 118 -28.05 -13.90 3.83
C THR A 118 -26.91 -14.37 4.74
N GLU A 119 -26.33 -15.54 4.48
CA GLU A 119 -25.28 -16.13 5.31
C GLU A 119 -23.88 -15.83 4.75
N MET A 120 -23.23 -14.79 5.26
CA MET A 120 -21.82 -14.54 4.96
C MET A 120 -20.93 -15.37 5.88
N LYS A 121 -20.26 -16.39 5.33
CA LYS A 121 -19.31 -17.25 6.04
C LYS A 121 -17.88 -17.03 5.55
N ARG A 122 -16.90 -17.17 6.43
CA ARG A 122 -15.46 -17.14 6.07
C ARG A 122 -14.66 -18.17 6.84
N THR A 123 -13.49 -18.51 6.32
CA THR A 123 -12.48 -19.33 7.00
C THR A 123 -11.16 -18.57 7.06
N ILE A 124 -10.58 -18.48 8.25
CA ILE A 124 -9.33 -17.78 8.55
C ILE A 124 -8.19 -18.78 8.70
N TYR A 125 -7.15 -18.61 7.89
CA TYR A 125 -5.92 -19.42 7.90
C TYR A 125 -4.74 -18.61 8.46
N PRO A 126 -3.77 -19.28 9.14
CA PRO A 126 -3.56 -20.73 9.19
C PRO A 126 -4.38 -21.47 10.24
N ILE A 127 -5.12 -20.76 11.09
CA ILE A 127 -5.81 -21.35 12.24
C ILE A 127 -7.04 -22.19 11.88
N ALA A 128 -7.51 -22.11 10.63
CA ALA A 128 -8.71 -22.75 10.11
C ALA A 128 -9.98 -22.46 10.96
N MET A 129 -10.07 -21.24 11.48
CA MET A 129 -11.23 -20.75 12.23
C MET A 129 -12.33 -20.37 11.25
N LYS A 130 -13.57 -20.81 11.49
CA LYS A 130 -14.74 -20.47 10.68
C LYS A 130 -15.61 -19.48 11.40
N GLU A 131 -16.00 -18.44 10.68
CA GLU A 131 -16.86 -17.38 11.18
C GLU A 131 -18.04 -17.16 10.26
N GLU A 132 -19.15 -16.72 10.84
CA GLU A 132 -20.37 -16.37 10.12
C GLU A 132 -20.98 -15.07 10.66
N ILE A 133 -21.49 -14.22 9.77
CA ILE A 133 -22.29 -13.05 10.15
C ILE A 133 -23.70 -13.53 10.44
N LEU A 134 -24.18 -13.26 11.65
CA LEU A 134 -25.51 -13.64 12.12
C LEU A 134 -26.57 -12.65 11.66
N SER A 135 -26.30 -11.36 11.80
CA SER A 135 -27.15 -10.29 11.30
C SER A 135 -26.34 -9.03 11.03
N SER A 136 -26.79 -8.30 10.01
CA SER A 136 -26.39 -6.92 9.75
C SER A 136 -27.66 -6.09 9.82
N GLU A 137 -28.06 -5.72 11.03
CA GLU A 137 -29.22 -4.88 11.25
C GLU A 137 -28.78 -3.42 11.10
N SER A 138 -29.05 -2.85 9.92
CA SER A 138 -29.24 -1.40 9.86
C SER A 138 -30.58 -1.15 10.54
N LEU A 139 -30.55 -0.55 11.72
CA LEU A 139 -31.75 -0.22 12.49
C LEU A 139 -32.54 0.91 11.80
N VAL A 140 -32.67 0.93 10.47
CA VAL A 140 -33.41 1.97 9.74
C VAL A 140 -34.74 2.16 10.45
N PRO A 141 -35.03 3.36 10.98
CA PRO A 141 -36.29 3.58 11.66
C PRO A 141 -37.35 3.32 10.60
N GLU A 142 -38.25 2.36 10.82
CA GLU A 142 -39.45 2.25 10.00
C GLU A 142 -40.04 3.66 9.97
N GLU A 143 -40.12 4.25 8.77
CA GLU A 143 -40.63 5.60 8.53
C GLU A 143 -42.06 5.69 9.06
N LYS A 144 -42.20 5.94 10.36
CA LYS A 144 -43.44 6.43 10.93
C LYS A 144 -43.45 7.90 10.59
N SER A 145 -44.03 8.18 9.43
CA SER A 145 -44.42 9.49 8.92
C SER A 145 -45.29 10.22 9.96
N SER A 146 -44.65 10.90 10.91
CA SER A 146 -45.28 11.99 11.67
C SER A 146 -44.45 13.23 11.40
N GLU A 147 -44.97 14.10 10.54
CA GLU A 147 -44.31 15.26 9.93
C GLU A 147 -43.90 16.39 10.91
N ASP A 148 -44.09 16.25 12.22
CA ASP A 148 -44.08 17.41 13.13
C ASP A 148 -42.87 17.55 14.07
N ASP A 149 -41.90 16.63 14.10
CA ASP A 149 -40.71 16.77 14.97
C ASP A 149 -39.40 16.88 14.15
N ALA A 150 -39.12 18.10 13.69
CA ALA A 150 -37.87 18.50 13.03
C ALA A 150 -36.67 18.62 14.00
N ALA A 151 -36.61 17.77 15.02
CA ALA A 151 -35.49 17.68 15.95
C ALA A 151 -34.55 16.56 15.50
N ALA A 152 -33.56 16.91 14.67
CA ALA A 152 -32.33 16.16 14.37
C ALA A 152 -32.38 14.66 14.73
N ALA A 153 -33.19 13.87 14.01
CA ALA A 153 -33.23 12.43 14.19
C ALA A 153 -31.90 11.85 13.70
N SER A 154 -30.99 11.66 14.65
CA SER A 154 -29.72 10.97 14.43
C SER A 154 -30.02 9.60 13.83
N ALA A 155 -29.56 9.33 12.61
CA ALA A 155 -29.70 8.02 12.00
C ALA A 155 -29.16 6.94 12.96
N PRO A 156 -29.85 5.80 13.04
CA PRO A 156 -29.57 4.81 14.05
C PRO A 156 -28.22 4.13 13.82
N PRO A 157 -27.59 3.59 14.88
CA PRO A 157 -26.30 2.91 14.76
C PRO A 157 -26.43 1.65 13.90
N ILE A 158 -25.36 1.33 13.17
CA ILE A 158 -25.25 0.07 12.43
C ILE A 158 -24.64 -0.97 13.36
N ILE A 159 -25.28 -2.14 13.46
CA ILE A 159 -24.82 -3.24 14.32
C ILE A 159 -24.56 -4.47 13.47
N ILE A 160 -23.32 -4.96 13.51
CA ILE A 160 -22.88 -6.19 12.84
C ILE A 160 -22.57 -7.23 13.90
N ARG A 161 -23.22 -8.40 13.82
CA ARG A 161 -22.98 -9.53 14.74
C ARG A 161 -22.37 -10.70 13.99
N TYR A 162 -21.33 -11.29 14.55
CA TYR A 162 -20.73 -12.52 14.01
C TYR A 162 -20.48 -13.56 15.09
N LEU A 163 -20.40 -14.82 14.66
CA LEU A 163 -20.15 -16.00 15.48
C LEU A 163 -19.00 -16.81 14.88
N VAL A 164 -18.15 -17.34 15.74
CA VAL A 164 -17.18 -18.39 15.37
C VAL A 164 -17.87 -19.74 15.50
N SER A 165 -18.28 -20.30 14.36
CA SER A 165 -18.93 -21.61 14.30
C SER A 165 -17.94 -22.75 14.57
N GLU A 166 -16.67 -22.59 14.16
CA GLU A 166 -15.60 -23.55 14.44
C GLU A 166 -14.30 -22.81 14.78
N ALA A 167 -13.74 -23.04 15.97
CA ALA A 167 -12.51 -22.38 16.41
C ALA A 167 -11.26 -22.84 15.60
N GLY A 168 -11.30 -24.04 15.03
CA GLY A 168 -10.17 -24.66 14.35
C GLY A 168 -9.29 -25.52 15.28
N PRO A 169 -8.34 -26.30 14.72
CA PRO A 169 -7.61 -27.34 15.45
C PRO A 169 -6.60 -26.80 16.48
N PHE A 170 -6.24 -25.51 16.41
CA PHE A 170 -5.28 -24.89 17.31
C PHE A 170 -5.90 -24.32 18.59
N PHE A 171 -7.24 -24.28 18.67
CA PHE A 171 -7.98 -23.64 19.75
C PHE A 171 -8.93 -24.63 20.45
N ALA A 172 -8.41 -25.81 20.80
CA ALA A 172 -9.18 -26.85 21.49
C ALA A 172 -9.74 -26.42 22.87
N ASP A 173 -9.21 -25.32 23.41
CA ASP A 173 -9.61 -24.80 24.73
C ASP A 173 -10.81 -23.84 24.66
N LEU A 174 -11.19 -23.40 23.46
CA LEU A 174 -12.31 -22.50 23.24
C LEU A 174 -13.61 -23.33 23.24
N VAL A 175 -14.58 -22.92 24.08
CA VAL A 175 -15.88 -23.60 24.14
C VAL A 175 -16.60 -23.41 22.79
N PRO A 176 -16.98 -24.48 22.08
CA PRO A 176 -17.61 -24.37 20.75
C PRO A 176 -18.86 -23.50 20.78
N GLY A 177 -18.98 -22.59 19.80
CA GLY A 177 -20.13 -21.68 19.68
C GLY A 177 -20.21 -20.58 20.74
N SER A 178 -19.24 -20.48 21.66
CA SER A 178 -19.23 -19.41 22.67
C SER A 178 -18.67 -18.09 22.13
N HIS A 179 -17.90 -18.11 21.04
CA HIS A 179 -17.20 -16.94 20.55
C HIS A 179 -18.02 -16.12 19.59
N GLN A 180 -18.46 -14.96 20.08
CA GLN A 180 -19.26 -13.99 19.36
C GLN A 180 -18.62 -12.61 19.41
N GLY A 181 -18.86 -11.84 18.35
CA GLY A 181 -18.45 -10.44 18.27
C GLY A 181 -19.58 -9.55 17.80
N THR A 182 -19.64 -8.34 18.35
CA THR A 182 -20.58 -7.28 17.96
C THR A 182 -19.80 -6.02 17.63
N VAL A 183 -20.07 -5.45 16.46
CA VAL A 183 -19.49 -4.18 16.01
C VAL A 183 -20.62 -3.17 15.92
N THR A 184 -20.56 -2.15 16.74
CA THR A 184 -21.52 -1.05 16.79
C THR A 184 -20.85 0.20 16.24
N ILE A 185 -21.42 0.75 15.17
CA ILE A 185 -20.94 1.96 14.50
C ILE A 185 -21.96 3.07 14.77
N SER A 186 -21.55 4.07 15.53
CA SER A 186 -22.40 5.20 15.90
C SER A 186 -22.15 6.42 15.03
N GLN A 187 -23.10 7.36 15.04
CA GLN A 187 -22.97 8.65 14.35
C GLN A 187 -21.92 9.58 14.94
N GLU A 188 -21.47 9.34 16.18
CA GLU A 188 -20.42 10.13 16.82
C GLU A 188 -19.03 9.81 16.25
N ASN A 189 -18.97 9.22 15.06
CA ASN A 189 -17.77 8.64 14.46
C ASN A 189 -17.07 7.68 15.43
N LYS A 190 -17.83 6.82 16.12
CA LYS A 190 -17.26 5.80 17.01
C LYS A 190 -17.59 4.41 16.52
N MET A 191 -16.58 3.56 16.48
CA MET A 191 -16.71 2.14 16.30
C MET A 191 -16.39 1.44 17.63
N ILE A 192 -17.36 0.71 18.16
CA ILE A 192 -17.23 -0.11 19.36
C ILE A 192 -17.26 -1.57 18.92
N TRP A 193 -16.20 -2.30 19.24
CA TRP A 193 -16.10 -3.72 18.91
C TRP A 193 -15.97 -4.54 20.18
N GLU A 194 -17.00 -5.30 20.48
CA GLU A 194 -17.10 -6.20 21.61
C GLU A 194 -16.91 -7.64 21.14
N VAL A 195 -16.02 -8.38 21.80
CA VAL A 195 -15.78 -9.79 21.54
C VAL A 195 -15.85 -10.53 22.85
N GLU A 196 -16.63 -11.60 22.91
CA GLU A 196 -16.73 -12.45 24.08
C GLU A 196 -16.75 -13.93 23.73
N PHE A 197 -16.15 -14.74 24.60
CA PHE A 197 -16.11 -16.20 24.48
C PHE A 197 -15.72 -16.86 25.79
N GLU A 198 -15.93 -18.18 25.87
CA GLU A 198 -15.52 -18.98 27.02
C GLU A 198 -14.31 -19.84 26.68
N THR A 199 -13.39 -19.94 27.64
CA THR A 199 -12.18 -20.76 27.54
C THR A 199 -12.09 -21.73 28.70
N THR A 200 -11.58 -22.93 28.48
CA THR A 200 -11.35 -23.92 29.54
C THR A 200 -10.04 -23.70 30.29
N ARG A 201 -9.09 -22.99 29.68
CA ARG A 201 -7.80 -22.58 30.24
C ARG A 201 -7.25 -21.37 29.48
N LEU A 202 -6.15 -20.79 29.99
CA LEU A 202 -5.39 -19.73 29.32
C LEU A 202 -6.18 -18.43 29.09
N ARG A 203 -7.19 -18.14 29.92
CA ARG A 203 -8.06 -16.96 29.75
C ARG A 203 -7.28 -15.67 29.50
N ALA A 204 -6.25 -15.39 30.32
CA ALA A 204 -5.44 -14.18 30.21
C ALA A 204 -4.66 -14.08 28.87
N LEU A 205 -4.18 -15.22 28.35
CA LEU A 205 -3.50 -15.27 27.05
C LEU A 205 -4.51 -14.98 25.93
N TYR A 206 -5.65 -15.66 25.95
CA TYR A 206 -6.72 -15.44 24.97
C TYR A 206 -7.20 -13.99 24.96
N GLN A 207 -7.43 -13.41 26.13
CA GLN A 207 -7.77 -11.99 26.25
C GLN A 207 -6.70 -11.09 25.63
N SER A 208 -5.42 -11.30 25.97
CA SER A 208 -4.32 -10.51 25.41
C SER A 208 -4.20 -10.63 23.88
N VAL A 209 -4.38 -11.85 23.35
CA VAL A 209 -4.34 -12.11 21.91
C VAL A 209 -5.52 -11.44 21.22
N THR A 210 -6.73 -11.55 21.77
CA THR A 210 -7.94 -10.91 21.22
C THR A 210 -7.85 -9.38 21.28
N GLU A 211 -7.39 -8.80 22.38
CA GLU A 211 -7.14 -7.34 22.48
C GLU A 211 -6.17 -6.87 21.40
N PHE A 212 -5.10 -7.64 21.15
CA PHE A 212 -4.14 -7.34 20.11
C PHE A 212 -4.75 -7.48 18.71
N THR A 213 -5.35 -8.61 18.36
CA THR A 213 -5.86 -8.88 17.02
C THR A 213 -7.04 -7.98 16.65
N VAL A 214 -8.01 -7.84 17.55
CA VAL A 214 -9.15 -6.93 17.39
C VAL A 214 -8.67 -5.48 17.39
N GLY A 215 -7.69 -5.14 18.22
CA GLY A 215 -7.09 -3.81 18.25
C GLY A 215 -6.41 -3.42 16.93
N ILE A 216 -5.68 -4.35 16.30
CA ILE A 216 -5.06 -4.15 14.97
C ILE A 216 -6.12 -4.07 13.87
N ALA A 217 -7.14 -4.93 13.90
CA ALA A 217 -8.23 -4.89 12.94
C ALA A 217 -9.05 -3.59 13.05
N ALA A 218 -9.39 -3.15 14.27
CA ALA A 218 -10.11 -1.91 14.49
C ALA A 218 -9.32 -0.69 14.02
N ARG A 219 -8.00 -0.69 14.25
CA ARG A 219 -7.07 0.34 13.77
C ARG A 219 -6.99 0.34 12.23
N THR A 220 -6.93 -0.82 11.60
CA THR A 220 -6.98 -0.99 10.14
C THR A 220 -8.24 -0.35 9.55
N VAL A 221 -9.41 -0.59 10.16
CA VAL A 221 -10.67 0.04 9.72
C VAL A 221 -10.65 1.55 9.91
N GLN A 222 -10.16 2.03 11.06
CA GLN A 222 -10.01 3.46 11.34
C GLN A 222 -9.19 4.18 10.27
N GLU A 223 -8.09 3.57 9.81
CA GLU A 223 -7.24 4.15 8.75
C GLU A 223 -7.82 4.00 7.36
N ALA A 224 -8.50 2.89 7.09
CA ALA A 224 -9.22 2.72 5.84
C ALA A 224 -10.30 3.79 5.67
N CYS A 225 -10.88 4.28 6.76
CA CYS A 225 -11.79 5.42 6.80
C CYS A 225 -11.08 6.78 6.92
N GLY A 226 -9.77 6.75 7.17
CA GLY A 226 -8.92 7.90 7.42
C GLY A 226 -8.70 8.80 6.21
N PRO A 227 -8.15 10.01 6.42
CA PRO A 227 -7.70 10.85 5.33
C PRO A 227 -6.60 10.14 4.54
N THR A 228 -6.62 10.36 3.24
CA THR A 228 -5.66 9.78 2.32
C THR A 228 -4.36 10.57 2.34
N ARG A 229 -3.25 9.95 1.95
CA ARG A 229 -1.98 10.63 1.72
C ARG A 229 -1.83 10.82 0.22
N LEU A 230 -1.72 12.07 -0.21
CA LEU A 230 -1.59 12.41 -1.61
C LEU A 230 -0.15 12.84 -1.91
N LEU A 231 0.53 12.10 -2.77
CA LEU A 231 1.76 12.53 -3.42
C LEU A 231 1.38 13.24 -4.72
N THR A 232 1.82 14.48 -4.90
CA THR A 232 1.73 15.16 -6.20
C THR A 232 3.14 15.37 -6.73
N LEU A 233 3.39 14.90 -7.96
CA LEU A 233 4.62 15.11 -8.70
C LEU A 233 4.31 15.87 -9.99
N LYS A 234 5.11 16.89 -10.29
CA LYS A 234 5.02 17.66 -11.54
C LYS A 234 6.38 17.67 -12.23
N ALA A 235 6.38 17.39 -13.54
CA ALA A 235 7.57 17.38 -14.36
C ALA A 235 7.32 18.07 -15.70
N ALA A 236 8.31 18.82 -16.18
CA ALA A 236 8.30 19.36 -17.54
C ALA A 236 8.78 18.30 -18.53
N ILE A 237 8.07 18.16 -19.65
CA ILE A 237 8.42 17.22 -20.71
C ILE A 237 9.25 17.98 -21.75
N PRO A 238 10.46 17.50 -22.07
CA PRO A 238 11.34 18.13 -23.05
C PRO A 238 10.66 18.33 -24.40
N SER A 239 10.75 19.54 -24.96
CA SER A 239 10.14 19.89 -26.24
C SER A 239 10.73 19.11 -27.43
N HIS A 240 11.96 18.60 -27.29
CA HIS A 240 12.70 17.84 -28.30
C HIS A 240 12.56 16.31 -28.17
N ALA A 241 11.59 15.81 -27.40
CA ALA A 241 11.36 14.38 -27.23
C ALA A 241 11.23 13.67 -28.59
N ALA A 242 12.16 12.77 -28.89
CA ALA A 242 12.23 12.07 -30.18
C ALA A 242 11.36 10.81 -30.17
N THR A 243 10.64 10.56 -31.26
CA THR A 243 9.87 9.33 -31.45
C THR A 243 10.78 8.10 -31.52
N SER A 244 10.42 7.02 -30.83
CA SER A 244 11.10 5.73 -30.98
C SER A 244 10.96 5.24 -32.43
N LYS A 245 12.11 4.87 -33.02
CA LYS A 245 12.35 4.75 -34.48
C LYS A 245 11.63 3.61 -35.22
N GLU A 246 10.59 3.00 -34.66
CA GLU A 246 10.02 1.75 -35.23
C GLU A 246 8.80 1.93 -36.16
N SER A 247 8.32 3.14 -36.42
CA SER A 247 7.35 3.37 -37.51
C SER A 247 8.04 3.83 -38.80
N PRO A 248 8.07 2.99 -39.85
CA PRO A 248 8.86 3.22 -41.07
C PRO A 248 8.25 4.20 -42.09
N GLU A 249 7.20 4.95 -41.76
CA GLU A 249 6.55 5.88 -42.69
C GLU A 249 6.76 7.36 -42.31
N ILE A 250 7.74 7.98 -42.97
CA ILE A 250 7.81 9.40 -43.37
C ILE A 250 7.07 10.36 -42.43
N GLN A 251 7.60 10.61 -41.24
CA GLN A 251 7.23 11.77 -40.42
C GLN A 251 8.47 12.64 -40.21
N SER A 252 8.28 13.95 -40.37
CA SER A 252 9.30 14.98 -40.14
C SER A 252 9.92 14.78 -38.76
N LYS A 253 11.22 14.52 -38.72
CA LYS A 253 11.99 14.09 -37.54
C LYS A 253 11.93 15.01 -36.31
N ASP A 254 11.34 16.20 -36.45
CA ASP A 254 11.43 17.28 -35.46
C ASP A 254 10.06 17.75 -34.93
N ALA A 255 8.95 17.09 -35.31
CA ALA A 255 7.63 17.47 -34.80
C ALA A 255 7.45 16.99 -33.34
N PRO A 256 7.00 17.87 -32.41
CA PRO A 256 6.81 17.49 -31.01
C PRO A 256 5.65 16.47 -30.88
N LEU A 257 5.86 15.43 -30.07
CA LEU A 257 4.87 14.37 -29.79
C LEU A 257 3.50 14.93 -29.42
N SER A 258 2.43 14.48 -30.05
CA SER A 258 1.07 14.78 -29.61
C SER A 258 0.79 14.18 -28.22
N LEU A 259 -0.23 14.67 -27.49
CA LEU A 259 -0.60 14.10 -26.19
C LEU A 259 -1.01 12.62 -26.29
N VAL A 260 -1.62 12.23 -27.41
CA VAL A 260 -2.02 10.85 -27.65
C VAL A 260 -0.80 9.95 -27.80
N GLU A 261 0.21 10.38 -28.56
CA GLU A 261 1.46 9.63 -28.72
C GLU A 261 2.26 9.55 -27.42
N LEU A 262 2.29 10.65 -26.67
CA LEU A 262 2.96 10.70 -25.37
C LEU A 262 2.27 9.80 -24.33
N ARG A 263 0.94 9.76 -24.31
CA ARG A 263 0.17 8.81 -23.49
C ARG A 263 0.49 7.37 -23.87
N ARG A 264 0.52 7.07 -25.18
CA ARG A 264 0.86 5.75 -25.70
C ARG A 264 2.27 5.33 -25.27
N GLU A 265 3.24 6.23 -25.39
CA GLU A 265 4.63 5.98 -25.01
C GLU A 265 4.77 5.77 -23.50
N LEU A 266 4.06 6.57 -22.70
CA LEU A 266 4.02 6.41 -21.24
C LEU A 266 3.45 5.05 -20.84
N LEU A 267 2.31 4.65 -21.43
CA LEU A 267 1.71 3.34 -21.18
C LEU A 267 2.65 2.20 -21.60
N ASP A 268 3.34 2.31 -22.73
CA ASP A 268 4.30 1.27 -23.13
C ASP A 268 5.51 1.22 -22.18
N PHE A 269 6.11 2.37 -21.89
CA PHE A 269 7.29 2.47 -21.03
C PHE A 269 7.02 2.00 -19.61
N PHE A 270 6.00 2.55 -18.96
CA PHE A 270 5.69 2.25 -17.56
C PHE A 270 4.94 0.93 -17.41
N TRP A 271 3.88 0.73 -18.21
CA TRP A 271 2.96 -0.39 -18.02
C TRP A 271 3.43 -1.66 -18.71
N ALA A 272 3.95 -1.59 -19.93
CA ALA A 272 4.43 -2.79 -20.62
C ALA A 272 5.88 -3.16 -20.23
N ARG A 273 6.75 -2.16 -20.03
CA ARG A 273 8.20 -2.38 -19.80
C ARG A 273 8.65 -2.19 -18.35
N GLY A 274 7.77 -1.76 -17.44
CA GLY A 274 8.07 -1.62 -16.01
C GLY A 274 8.75 -0.32 -15.58
N GLY A 275 8.79 0.70 -16.45
CA GLY A 275 9.23 2.05 -16.08
C GLY A 275 10.72 2.20 -15.79
N GLY A 276 11.55 1.24 -16.24
CA GLY A 276 12.99 1.25 -15.98
C GLY A 276 13.38 1.03 -14.52
N LEU A 277 12.47 0.48 -13.70
CA LEU A 277 12.77 0.08 -12.34
C LEU A 277 13.72 -1.13 -12.33
N PRO A 278 14.60 -1.27 -11.30
CA PRO A 278 15.50 -2.41 -11.16
C PRO A 278 14.78 -3.65 -10.61
N LEU A 279 13.62 -3.95 -11.16
CA LEU A 279 12.77 -5.08 -10.82
C LEU A 279 12.65 -5.99 -12.02
N LEU A 280 12.15 -7.21 -11.80
CA LEU A 280 11.77 -8.05 -12.93
C LEU A 280 10.72 -7.30 -13.76
N PRO A 281 10.80 -7.39 -15.11
CA PRO A 281 9.78 -6.82 -15.96
C PRO A 281 8.40 -7.29 -15.51
N PRO A 282 7.43 -6.38 -15.38
CA PRO A 282 6.11 -6.77 -14.97
C PRO A 282 5.45 -7.62 -16.06
N ILE A 283 4.48 -8.44 -15.68
CA ILE A 283 3.76 -9.32 -16.59
C ILE A 283 2.42 -8.65 -16.93
N PRO A 284 2.25 -8.04 -18.12
CA PRO A 284 0.98 -7.44 -18.52
C PRO A 284 -0.03 -8.54 -18.87
N TYR A 285 -1.28 -8.39 -18.43
CA TYR A 285 -2.37 -9.34 -18.69
C TYR A 285 -3.74 -8.64 -18.69
N GLY A 286 -4.79 -9.36 -19.11
CA GLY A 286 -6.11 -8.76 -19.33
C GLY A 286 -6.28 -8.24 -20.76
N ASP A 287 -7.13 -7.23 -20.93
CA ASP A 287 -7.52 -6.73 -22.25
C ASP A 287 -6.47 -5.80 -22.85
N ILE A 288 -6.34 -5.80 -24.18
CA ILE A 288 -5.45 -4.88 -24.89
C ILE A 288 -6.00 -3.46 -24.80
N LEU A 289 -5.18 -2.53 -24.29
CA LEU A 289 -5.55 -1.12 -24.26
C LEU A 289 -5.43 -0.53 -25.67
N LYS A 290 -6.54 -0.04 -26.21
CA LYS A 290 -6.57 0.61 -27.54
C LYS A 290 -5.68 1.86 -27.59
N ASP A 291 -5.55 2.54 -26.46
CA ASP A 291 -4.73 3.74 -26.29
C ASP A 291 -3.24 3.46 -26.04
N GLY A 292 -2.85 2.19 -25.88
CA GLY A 292 -1.46 1.78 -25.63
C GLY A 292 -0.74 1.25 -26.88
N GLY A 293 0.58 1.08 -26.78
CA GLY A 293 1.47 0.62 -27.86
C GLY A 293 1.29 -0.85 -28.29
N GLY A 294 0.08 -1.41 -28.27
CA GLY A 294 -0.22 -2.80 -28.62
C GLY A 294 0.22 -3.84 -27.59
N MET A 295 1.23 -3.55 -26.76
CA MET A 295 1.69 -4.38 -25.65
C MET A 295 1.04 -4.05 -24.31
N ALA A 296 0.58 -2.80 -24.13
CA ALA A 296 -0.11 -2.42 -22.90
C ALA A 296 -1.43 -3.19 -22.72
N ARG A 297 -1.69 -3.62 -21.49
CA ARG A 297 -2.88 -4.38 -21.10
C ARG A 297 -3.58 -3.70 -19.92
N SER A 298 -4.86 -3.98 -19.71
CA SER A 298 -5.66 -3.39 -18.63
C SER A 298 -5.16 -3.76 -17.24
N LYS A 299 -4.39 -4.85 -17.08
CA LYS A 299 -3.80 -5.28 -15.82
C LYS A 299 -2.31 -5.57 -15.94
N LEU A 300 -1.62 -5.43 -14.82
CA LEU A 300 -0.18 -5.59 -14.70
C LEU A 300 0.17 -6.32 -13.41
N LEU A 301 0.92 -7.43 -13.51
CA LEU A 301 1.45 -8.13 -12.34
C LEU A 301 2.92 -7.75 -12.13
N ARG A 302 3.24 -7.10 -11.01
CA ARG A 302 4.64 -6.85 -10.58
C ARG A 302 5.13 -8.02 -9.73
N ILE A 303 6.42 -8.37 -9.85
CA ILE A 303 7.05 -9.45 -9.08
C ILE A 303 8.48 -9.04 -8.68
N PRO A 304 8.90 -9.27 -7.42
CA PRO A 304 8.13 -9.41 -6.19
C PRO A 304 7.85 -8.04 -5.53
N PRO A 305 6.79 -7.90 -4.72
CA PRO A 305 5.74 -8.90 -4.43
C PRO A 305 4.67 -8.93 -5.54
N ALA A 306 3.88 -10.01 -5.59
CA ALA A 306 2.84 -10.30 -6.61
C ALA A 306 1.68 -9.30 -6.56
N ILE A 307 1.99 -8.06 -6.91
CA ILE A 307 1.11 -6.90 -6.88
C ILE A 307 0.42 -6.81 -8.22
N THR A 308 -0.91 -6.72 -8.19
CA THR A 308 -1.68 -6.43 -9.40
C THR A 308 -2.03 -4.95 -9.45
N GLU A 309 -1.67 -4.30 -10.54
CA GLU A 309 -2.14 -2.96 -10.88
C GLU A 309 -3.13 -3.05 -12.04
N SER A 310 -4.15 -2.19 -12.06
CA SER A 310 -5.13 -2.11 -13.14
C SER A 310 -5.31 -0.68 -13.60
N ILE A 311 -5.47 -0.51 -14.92
CA ILE A 311 -5.92 0.74 -15.51
C ILE A 311 -7.44 0.83 -15.33
N VAL A 312 -7.89 1.89 -14.68
CA VAL A 312 -9.30 2.19 -14.44
C VAL A 312 -9.88 2.95 -15.64
N SER A 313 -9.19 4.00 -16.10
CA SER A 313 -9.62 4.78 -17.27
C SER A 313 -8.44 5.41 -18.01
N THR A 314 -8.67 5.72 -19.29
CA THR A 314 -7.75 6.45 -20.17
C THR A 314 -8.53 7.47 -20.97
N ASP A 315 -8.64 8.69 -20.44
CA ASP A 315 -9.52 9.71 -20.99
C ASP A 315 -8.72 10.85 -21.64
N SER A 316 -9.35 11.58 -22.55
CA SER A 316 -8.81 12.82 -23.11
C SER A 316 -9.89 13.87 -23.08
N TYR A 317 -9.59 15.05 -22.54
CA TYR A 317 -10.55 16.14 -22.43
C TYR A 317 -9.85 17.50 -22.51
N THR A 318 -10.62 18.54 -22.78
CA THR A 318 -10.16 19.93 -22.67
C THR A 318 -10.67 20.47 -21.35
N ASN A 319 -9.77 20.96 -20.49
CA ASN A 319 -10.18 21.53 -19.21
C ASN A 319 -10.77 22.95 -19.37
N ASP A 320 -11.35 23.50 -18.30
CA ASP A 320 -11.97 24.83 -18.29
C ASP A 320 -11.03 25.97 -18.71
N ASN A 321 -9.71 25.74 -18.59
CA ASN A 321 -8.68 26.68 -19.02
C ASN A 321 -8.29 26.52 -20.50
N GLY A 322 -9.03 25.73 -21.28
CA GLY A 322 -8.78 25.44 -22.69
C GLY A 322 -7.63 24.46 -22.96
N LYS A 323 -6.94 23.98 -21.92
CA LYS A 323 -5.78 23.09 -22.07
C LYS A 323 -6.23 21.68 -22.40
N GLN A 324 -5.54 21.04 -23.35
CA GLN A 324 -5.77 19.64 -23.65
C GLN A 324 -5.10 18.77 -22.57
N VAL A 325 -5.85 17.80 -22.06
CA VAL A 325 -5.41 16.87 -21.02
C VAL A 325 -5.63 15.45 -21.52
N ALA A 326 -4.59 14.62 -21.42
CA ALA A 326 -4.71 13.17 -21.54
C ALA A 326 -4.48 12.55 -20.16
N GLU A 327 -5.49 11.86 -19.64
CA GLU A 327 -5.52 11.30 -18.29
C GLU A 327 -5.41 9.77 -18.32
N ILE A 328 -4.67 9.21 -17.35
CA ILE A 328 -4.60 7.79 -17.05
C ILE A 328 -4.91 7.63 -15.56
N VAL A 329 -5.95 6.88 -15.23
CA VAL A 329 -6.26 6.51 -13.85
C VAL A 329 -5.95 5.03 -13.68
N TYR A 330 -5.21 4.69 -12.62
CA TYR A 330 -4.86 3.31 -12.30
C TYR A 330 -4.99 3.05 -10.80
N ARG A 331 -5.17 1.79 -10.42
CA ARG A 331 -5.28 1.39 -9.02
C ARG A 331 -4.52 0.11 -8.73
N LEU A 332 -4.13 -0.06 -7.48
CA LEU A 332 -3.60 -1.30 -6.95
C LEU A 332 -4.77 -2.21 -6.56
N GLU A 333 -4.85 -3.39 -7.15
CA GLU A 333 -5.86 -4.39 -6.81
C GLU A 333 -5.46 -5.08 -5.51
N GLU A 334 -6.38 -5.05 -4.54
CA GLU A 334 -6.31 -5.79 -3.28
C GLU A 334 -4.96 -5.69 -2.52
N PRO A 335 -4.42 -4.48 -2.27
CA PRO A 335 -3.21 -4.38 -1.47
C PRO A 335 -3.46 -4.86 -0.03
N GLY A 336 -2.41 -5.45 0.57
CA GLY A 336 -2.49 -6.04 1.90
C GLY A 336 -1.21 -6.74 2.34
N TRP A 337 -1.32 -7.74 3.21
CA TRP A 337 -0.14 -8.45 3.73
C TRP A 337 0.60 -9.29 2.68
N LEU A 338 -0.12 -9.77 1.66
CA LEU A 338 0.48 -10.54 0.57
C LEU A 338 1.35 -9.68 -0.34
N THR A 339 1.19 -8.36 -0.26
CA THR A 339 1.99 -7.39 -1.01
C THR A 339 3.16 -6.86 -0.18
N PHE A 340 3.52 -7.47 0.97
CA PHE A 340 4.68 -7.05 1.77
C PHE A 340 5.96 -6.95 0.90
N PRO A 341 6.73 -5.84 0.96
CA PRO A 341 6.65 -4.77 1.96
C PRO A 341 5.63 -3.66 1.68
N PHE A 342 4.89 -3.70 0.57
CA PHE A 342 3.87 -2.71 0.20
C PHE A 342 2.58 -2.90 0.99
N LEU A 343 2.63 -2.57 2.28
CA LEU A 343 1.51 -2.61 3.20
C LEU A 343 0.66 -1.35 3.01
N LEU A 344 -0.35 -1.46 2.14
CA LEU A 344 -1.30 -0.41 1.77
C LEU A 344 -2.73 -0.95 1.91
N HIS A 345 -3.67 -0.10 2.33
CA HIS A 345 -5.11 -0.37 2.27
C HIS A 345 -5.66 -0.04 0.89
N THR A 346 -5.24 1.11 0.34
CA THR A 346 -5.60 1.61 -0.99
C THR A 346 -4.40 2.28 -1.64
N HIS A 347 -4.35 2.22 -2.97
CA HIS A 347 -3.42 2.97 -3.80
C HIS A 347 -4.10 3.28 -5.13
N LEU A 348 -4.26 4.56 -5.43
CA LEU A 348 -4.88 5.10 -6.63
C LEU A 348 -3.92 6.12 -7.24
N GLY A 349 -3.56 5.93 -8.51
CA GLY A 349 -2.75 6.88 -9.24
C GLY A 349 -3.53 7.54 -10.37
N ARG A 350 -3.31 8.83 -10.56
CA ARG A 350 -3.82 9.63 -11.67
C ARG A 350 -2.64 10.33 -12.34
N ILE A 351 -2.44 10.07 -13.63
CA ILE A 351 -1.42 10.72 -14.45
C ILE A 351 -2.12 11.61 -15.46
N GLN A 352 -1.75 12.87 -15.52
CA GLN A 352 -2.26 13.86 -16.45
C GLN A 352 -1.12 14.41 -17.30
N LEU A 353 -1.25 14.28 -18.61
CA LEU A 353 -0.37 14.92 -19.59
C LEU A 353 -1.07 16.17 -20.10
N ILE A 354 -0.50 17.34 -19.85
CA ILE A 354 -1.13 18.63 -20.11
C ILE A 354 -0.37 19.31 -21.25
N SER A 355 -1.09 19.62 -22.33
CA SER A 355 -0.59 20.51 -23.38
C SER A 355 -1.15 21.91 -23.13
N PRO A 356 -0.28 22.93 -23.02
CA PRO A 356 -0.73 24.32 -23.04
C PRO A 356 -1.49 24.58 -24.35
N SER A 357 -2.64 25.24 -24.26
CA SER A 357 -3.43 25.68 -25.42
C SER A 357 -3.16 27.15 -25.71
N GLY A 358 -2.66 27.48 -26.89
CA GLY A 358 -2.54 28.85 -27.37
C GLY A 358 -1.82 28.93 -28.71
N GLU A 359 -2.21 29.87 -29.57
CA GLU A 359 -1.53 30.09 -30.87
C GLU A 359 -0.09 30.64 -30.69
N ASP A 360 0.26 31.14 -29.50
CA ASP A 360 1.61 31.63 -29.17
C ASP A 360 2.54 30.55 -28.57
N SER A 361 2.17 29.27 -28.68
CA SER A 361 2.67 28.21 -27.80
C SER A 361 3.64 27.22 -28.46
N GLU A 362 4.38 27.63 -29.50
CA GLU A 362 5.45 26.77 -30.07
C GLU A 362 6.60 26.53 -29.06
N SER A 363 6.69 27.32 -27.99
CA SER A 363 7.75 27.22 -26.98
C SER A 363 7.33 26.61 -25.64
N SER A 364 6.05 26.35 -25.40
CA SER A 364 5.60 25.92 -24.08
C SER A 364 5.69 24.39 -23.94
N SER A 365 6.60 23.97 -23.06
CA SER A 365 6.82 22.55 -22.73
C SER A 365 5.54 21.91 -22.22
N LYS A 366 5.24 20.69 -22.70
CA LYS A 366 4.17 19.86 -22.14
C LYS A 366 4.50 19.52 -20.69
N GLN A 367 3.47 19.28 -19.87
CA GLN A 367 3.65 18.97 -18.45
C GLN A 367 3.11 17.58 -18.13
N LEU A 368 3.82 16.85 -17.27
CA LEU A 368 3.35 15.61 -16.64
C LEU A 368 3.02 15.92 -15.19
N HIS A 369 1.77 15.69 -14.81
CA HIS A 369 1.31 15.72 -13.42
C HIS A 369 0.94 14.30 -13.00
N TRP A 370 1.55 13.80 -11.93
CA TRP A 370 1.25 12.48 -11.36
C TRP A 370 0.82 12.65 -9.92
N GLN A 371 -0.43 12.28 -9.64
CA GLN A 371 -1.01 12.24 -8.31
C GLN A 371 -1.15 10.79 -7.87
N VAL A 372 -0.66 10.47 -6.68
CA VAL A 372 -0.77 9.12 -6.09
C VAL A 372 -1.37 9.24 -4.71
N GLU A 373 -2.58 8.73 -4.57
CA GLU A 373 -3.31 8.64 -3.32
C GLU A 373 -3.06 7.28 -2.68
N ILE A 374 -2.61 7.27 -1.43
CA ILE A 374 -2.39 6.04 -0.65
C ILE A 374 -3.02 6.12 0.75
N ARG A 375 -3.38 4.95 1.28
CA ARG A 375 -3.69 4.74 2.71
C ARG A 375 -2.77 3.66 3.27
N PRO A 376 -1.60 3.98 3.81
CA PRO A 376 -0.69 2.98 4.37
C PRO A 376 -1.13 2.53 5.77
N TYR A 377 -0.70 1.34 6.19
CA TYR A 377 -0.76 0.95 7.61
C TYR A 377 0.17 1.86 8.43
N PRO A 378 -0.12 2.26 9.69
CA PRO A 378 0.57 3.39 10.33
C PRO A 378 1.98 3.04 10.73
N PHE A 379 2.19 1.79 11.15
CA PHE A 379 3.52 1.30 11.48
C PHE A 379 4.42 1.25 10.24
N ALA A 380 3.84 1.26 9.04
CA ALA A 380 4.54 1.28 7.77
C ALA A 380 4.47 2.62 7.04
N SER A 381 3.67 3.59 7.50
CA SER A 381 3.35 4.85 6.76
C SER A 381 4.59 5.53 6.19
N ALA A 382 5.58 5.82 7.04
CA ALA A 382 6.80 6.51 6.62
C ALA A 382 7.62 5.72 5.59
N VAL A 383 7.67 4.38 5.73
CA VAL A 383 8.40 3.51 4.79
C VAL A 383 7.67 3.46 3.45
N ILE A 384 6.34 3.34 3.48
CA ILE A 384 5.50 3.25 2.29
C ILE A 384 5.47 4.58 1.53
N GLU A 385 5.27 5.70 2.22
CA GLU A 385 5.35 7.05 1.63
C GLU A 385 6.70 7.22 0.93
N LYS A 386 7.79 6.85 1.59
CA LYS A 386 9.12 6.97 0.98
C LYS A 386 9.32 6.04 -0.21
N LEU A 387 8.81 4.81 -0.14
CA LEU A 387 8.88 3.84 -1.22
C LEU A 387 8.07 4.30 -2.44
N VAL A 388 6.87 4.85 -2.23
CA VAL A 388 6.02 5.42 -3.29
C VAL A 388 6.70 6.63 -3.93
N ASP A 389 7.16 7.59 -3.12
CA ASP A 389 7.94 8.74 -3.57
C ASP A 389 9.11 8.30 -4.47
N MET A 390 9.95 7.41 -3.97
CA MET A 390 11.12 6.93 -4.71
C MET A 390 10.76 6.20 -6.00
N THR A 391 9.72 5.37 -5.98
CA THR A 391 9.27 4.61 -7.15
C THR A 391 8.75 5.55 -8.23
N ILE A 392 7.85 6.46 -7.89
CA ILE A 392 7.21 7.38 -8.83
C ILE A 392 8.22 8.39 -9.39
N CYS A 393 9.04 8.99 -8.52
CA CYS A 393 10.13 9.88 -8.97
C CYS A 393 11.11 9.19 -9.91
N THR A 394 11.45 7.92 -9.62
CA THR A 394 12.34 7.13 -10.49
C THR A 394 11.69 6.88 -11.85
N ILE A 395 10.46 6.37 -11.88
CA ILE A 395 9.74 6.11 -13.16
C ILE A 395 9.66 7.37 -14.01
N VAL A 396 9.30 8.52 -13.41
CA VAL A 396 9.18 9.78 -14.16
C VAL A 396 10.53 10.22 -14.72
N ARG A 397 11.60 10.22 -13.91
CA ARG A 397 12.95 10.55 -14.41
C ARG A 397 13.36 9.65 -15.56
N ASN A 398 13.16 8.34 -15.41
CA ASN A 398 13.52 7.36 -16.43
C ASN A 398 12.70 7.56 -17.71
N PHE A 399 11.43 7.91 -17.57
CA PHE A 399 10.55 8.21 -18.70
C PHE A 399 11.03 9.46 -19.46
N LEU A 400 11.42 10.53 -18.75
CA LEU A 400 11.95 11.73 -19.40
C LEU A 400 13.24 11.43 -20.18
N VAL A 401 14.16 10.64 -19.59
CA VAL A 401 15.38 10.22 -20.30
C VAL A 401 15.05 9.33 -21.50
N HIS A 402 14.07 8.44 -21.38
CA HIS A 402 13.60 7.60 -22.49
C HIS A 402 13.04 8.43 -23.66
N LEU A 403 12.40 9.56 -23.37
CA LEU A 403 11.92 10.51 -24.39
C LEU A 403 13.05 11.32 -25.04
N GLU A 404 14.09 11.69 -24.28
CA GLU A 404 15.24 12.44 -24.79
C GLU A 404 16.19 11.57 -25.61
N GLU A 405 16.42 10.33 -25.15
CA GLU A 405 17.42 9.41 -25.69
C GLU A 405 16.79 8.05 -26.07
N PRO A 406 15.95 7.98 -27.12
CA PRO A 406 15.26 6.74 -27.48
C PRO A 406 16.25 5.64 -27.88
N GLY A 407 16.09 4.46 -27.26
CA GLY A 407 16.91 3.27 -27.54
C GLY A 407 18.09 3.06 -26.60
N VAL A 408 18.29 3.93 -25.60
CA VAL A 408 19.25 3.69 -24.52
C VAL A 408 18.78 2.52 -23.67
N THR A 409 19.62 1.48 -23.59
CA THR A 409 19.40 0.33 -22.70
C THR A 409 20.32 0.45 -21.49
N VAL A 410 19.76 0.31 -20.29
CA VAL A 410 20.51 0.38 -19.04
C VAL A 410 20.78 -1.05 -18.54
N PRO A 411 22.04 -1.52 -18.53
CA PRO A 411 22.36 -2.83 -17.98
C PRO A 411 22.11 -2.85 -16.47
N LEU A 412 21.27 -3.76 -15.98
CA LEU A 412 21.06 -3.96 -14.55
C LEU A 412 22.34 -4.54 -13.93
N MET A 413 23.10 -3.71 -13.21
CA MET A 413 24.12 -4.22 -12.30
C MET A 413 23.43 -4.65 -11.00
N ILE A 414 23.18 -5.96 -10.90
CA ILE A 414 22.94 -6.58 -9.59
C ILE A 414 24.26 -6.44 -8.83
N PRO A 415 24.31 -5.75 -7.67
CA PRO A 415 25.52 -5.66 -6.87
C PRO A 415 26.07 -7.07 -6.70
N ALA A 416 27.32 -7.26 -7.14
CA ALA A 416 27.92 -8.58 -7.20
C ALA A 416 27.72 -9.25 -5.84
N LEU A 417 27.08 -10.42 -5.87
CA LEU A 417 26.88 -11.29 -4.71
C LEU A 417 28.23 -11.92 -4.33
N GLU A 418 29.27 -11.09 -4.16
CA GLU A 418 30.67 -11.48 -3.94
C GLU A 418 30.85 -12.24 -2.63
N THR A 419 29.83 -12.27 -1.75
CA THR A 419 29.90 -12.96 -0.47
C THR A 419 29.40 -14.41 -0.47
N LEU A 420 28.92 -14.95 -1.60
CA LEU A 420 28.62 -16.39 -1.73
C LEU A 420 29.58 -17.16 -2.64
N SER A 421 30.54 -16.46 -3.24
CA SER A 421 31.67 -17.09 -3.92
C SER A 421 32.51 -17.80 -2.87
N SER A 422 32.40 -19.14 -2.82
CA SER A 422 33.29 -19.96 -2.00
C SER A 422 34.75 -19.56 -2.27
N PRO A 423 35.57 -19.42 -1.22
CA PRO A 423 36.98 -19.09 -1.38
C PRO A 423 37.66 -20.28 -2.09
N GLY A 424 37.93 -20.13 -3.40
CA GLY A 424 38.66 -21.16 -4.14
C GLY A 424 38.43 -21.25 -5.65
N HIS A 425 37.58 -20.42 -6.26
CA HIS A 425 37.46 -20.41 -7.73
C HIS A 425 38.10 -19.17 -8.36
N ASP A 426 39.34 -19.35 -8.82
CA ASP A 426 40.06 -18.42 -9.69
C ASP A 426 39.38 -18.35 -11.06
N SER A 427 38.34 -17.54 -11.19
CA SER A 427 37.78 -17.16 -12.50
C SER A 427 38.21 -15.75 -12.86
N ASN A 428 39.37 -15.65 -13.51
CA ASN A 428 39.96 -14.43 -14.08
C ASN A 428 39.22 -13.91 -15.35
N HIS A 429 37.91 -14.07 -15.43
CA HIS A 429 37.09 -13.43 -16.45
C HIS A 429 36.33 -12.23 -15.86
N THR A 430 37.08 -11.24 -15.38
CA THR A 430 36.55 -9.90 -15.22
C THR A 430 36.44 -9.27 -16.61
N MET A 431 35.24 -9.31 -17.18
CA MET A 431 34.93 -8.57 -18.39
C MET A 431 35.00 -7.06 -18.05
N SER A 432 36.15 -6.42 -18.33
CA SER A 432 36.31 -4.99 -18.10
C SER A 432 35.68 -4.21 -19.27
N ILE A 433 34.45 -3.75 -19.08
CA ILE A 433 33.82 -2.78 -19.98
C ILE A 433 34.25 -1.39 -19.52
N SER A 434 34.97 -0.64 -20.37
CA SER A 434 35.31 0.76 -20.05
C SER A 434 34.14 1.66 -20.43
N ILE A 435 33.50 2.26 -19.42
CA ILE A 435 32.42 3.22 -19.61
C ILE A 435 33.02 4.63 -19.48
N PRO A 436 32.79 5.55 -20.45
CA PRO A 436 33.31 6.91 -20.37
C PRO A 436 32.84 7.61 -19.11
N ARG A 437 33.75 8.29 -18.40
CA ARG A 437 33.44 9.01 -17.15
C ARG A 437 32.39 10.11 -17.32
N ALA A 438 32.32 10.70 -18.52
CA ALA A 438 31.32 11.70 -18.88
C ALA A 438 29.92 11.12 -19.18
N SER A 439 29.79 9.80 -19.34
CA SER A 439 28.49 9.15 -19.47
C SER A 439 27.84 8.96 -18.10
N TRP A 440 26.50 8.90 -18.07
CA TRP A 440 25.73 8.75 -16.83
C TRP A 440 26.21 7.57 -15.95
N TRP A 441 26.49 6.41 -16.54
CA TRP A 441 27.01 5.22 -15.86
C TRP A 441 28.40 5.42 -15.24
N GLY A 442 29.25 6.25 -15.88
CA GLY A 442 30.57 6.59 -15.35
C GLY A 442 30.47 7.26 -13.97
N GLY A 443 29.48 8.15 -13.79
CA GLY A 443 29.23 8.83 -12.52
C GLY A 443 28.63 7.92 -11.43
N VAL A 444 27.75 6.98 -11.80
CA VAL A 444 27.16 6.01 -10.86
C VAL A 444 28.23 5.06 -10.30
N ILE A 445 29.06 4.50 -11.18
CA ILE A 445 30.16 3.58 -10.79
C ILE A 445 31.19 4.30 -9.93
N GLU A 446 31.57 5.53 -10.28
CA GLU A 446 32.53 6.31 -9.53
C GLU A 446 32.06 6.56 -8.08
N LYS A 447 30.77 6.85 -7.87
CA LYS A 447 30.23 7.15 -6.54
C LYS A 447 29.97 5.90 -5.70
N LEU A 448 29.57 4.78 -6.31
CA LEU A 448 29.51 3.49 -5.63
C LEU A 448 30.90 3.08 -5.12
N ASN A 449 31.92 3.26 -5.96
CA ASN A 449 33.31 2.99 -5.61
C ASN A 449 33.84 3.96 -4.55
N SER A 450 33.48 5.25 -4.61
CA SER A 450 33.88 6.22 -3.58
C SER A 450 33.22 5.98 -2.23
N THR A 451 31.99 5.45 -2.23
CA THR A 451 31.22 5.15 -1.00
C THR A 451 31.70 3.85 -0.33
N GLN A 452 32.19 2.88 -1.10
CA GLN A 452 32.83 1.67 -0.56
C GLN A 452 34.21 1.95 0.05
N GLY A 453 34.91 3.00 -0.41
CA GLY A 453 36.27 3.33 0.05
C GLY A 453 36.37 4.07 1.39
N GLY A 454 35.28 4.64 1.92
CA GLY A 454 35.31 5.50 3.10
C GLY A 454 34.34 5.05 4.21
N GLN A 455 34.87 4.38 5.24
CA GLN A 455 34.21 4.09 6.53
C GLN A 455 32.89 3.29 6.52
N ARG A 456 33.02 1.98 6.79
CA ARG A 456 31.96 1.12 7.39
C ARG A 456 31.57 1.63 8.79
N GLN A 457 30.88 2.75 8.93
CA GLN A 457 30.21 3.11 10.19
C GLN A 457 28.76 2.64 10.18
N ASP A 458 28.29 2.22 11.36
CA ASP A 458 27.00 1.59 11.68
C ASP A 458 25.78 2.41 11.23
N THR A 459 25.46 2.38 9.93
CA THR A 459 24.18 2.90 9.45
C THR A 459 23.09 1.90 9.82
N ASN A 460 21.98 2.40 10.38
CA ASN A 460 20.77 1.64 10.71
C ASN A 460 20.36 0.75 9.52
N LEU A 461 19.84 -0.46 9.78
CA LEU A 461 19.32 -1.38 8.77
C LEU A 461 18.35 -0.68 7.80
N LEU A 462 17.53 0.25 8.33
CA LEU A 462 16.67 1.10 7.50
C LEU A 462 17.44 1.97 6.51
N ASP A 463 18.54 2.61 6.91
CA ASP A 463 19.39 3.38 5.99
C ASP A 463 20.07 2.47 4.96
N ARG A 464 20.41 1.23 5.32
CA ARG A 464 20.98 0.26 4.37
C ARG A 464 19.95 -0.19 3.35
N ILE A 465 18.72 -0.51 3.78
CA ILE A 465 17.61 -0.84 2.88
C ILE A 465 17.25 0.36 2.02
N VAL A 466 17.12 1.56 2.62
CA VAL A 466 16.88 2.82 1.91
C VAL A 466 18.02 3.14 0.96
N ARG A 467 19.27 2.72 1.20
CA ARG A 467 20.39 2.87 0.25
C ARG A 467 20.39 1.85 -0.89
N VAL A 468 19.96 0.61 -0.63
CA VAL A 468 19.77 -0.42 -1.69
C VAL A 468 18.62 -0.03 -2.61
N VAL A 469 17.58 0.60 -2.03
CA VAL A 469 16.38 1.03 -2.75
C VAL A 469 16.51 2.50 -3.19
N ALA A 470 17.49 3.25 -2.67
CA ALA A 470 17.73 4.69 -2.90
C ALA A 470 17.56 4.97 -4.39
N PRO A 471 16.88 6.07 -4.74
CA PRO A 471 16.31 6.23 -6.06
C PRO A 471 17.39 5.91 -7.08
N TRP A 472 17.14 4.86 -7.85
CA TRP A 472 17.96 4.44 -8.97
C TRP A 472 17.70 5.49 -10.05
N THR A 473 18.17 6.70 -9.82
CA THR A 473 17.91 7.85 -10.67
C THR A 473 18.71 7.67 -11.93
N TRP A 474 18.04 7.32 -13.02
CA TRP A 474 18.53 7.73 -14.33
C TRP A 474 18.80 9.24 -14.26
N GLY A 475 19.99 9.66 -14.68
CA GLY A 475 20.44 11.06 -14.67
C GLY A 475 20.90 11.62 -13.31
N ARG A 476 22.18 12.06 -13.29
CA ARG A 476 22.79 13.17 -12.51
C ARG A 476 22.48 13.29 -10.99
N MET A 477 23.44 12.84 -10.17
CA MET A 477 23.59 13.25 -8.76
C MET A 477 24.82 14.18 -8.56
N GLY A 478 24.95 15.18 -9.43
CA GLY A 478 25.92 16.26 -9.27
C GLY A 478 25.24 17.45 -8.59
N ASN A 479 25.83 17.98 -7.51
CA ASN A 479 25.40 19.21 -6.84
C ASN A 479 25.58 20.49 -7.71
N GLU A 480 25.77 20.35 -9.02
CA GLU A 480 26.02 21.48 -9.92
C GLU A 480 24.73 22.06 -10.53
N ASP A 481 23.60 21.37 -10.40
CA ASP A 481 22.27 21.83 -10.84
C ASP A 481 21.50 22.48 -9.67
N GLU A 482 22.04 23.54 -9.06
CA GLU A 482 21.26 24.49 -8.23
C GLU A 482 20.34 25.39 -9.10
N GLY A 483 20.20 25.10 -10.40
CA GLY A 483 19.32 25.80 -11.33
C GLY A 483 18.24 24.85 -11.89
N ASP A 484 16.99 25.11 -11.50
CA ASP A 484 15.74 24.51 -12.00
C ASP A 484 15.60 22.98 -11.85
N ASP A 485 15.10 22.56 -10.68
CA ASP A 485 14.57 21.20 -10.48
C ASP A 485 13.50 20.88 -11.54
N VAL A 486 13.86 20.04 -12.52
CA VAL A 486 12.97 19.56 -13.61
C VAL A 486 11.76 18.78 -13.07
N VAL A 487 11.85 18.29 -11.83
CA VAL A 487 10.79 17.53 -11.15
C VAL A 487 10.57 18.12 -9.76
N SER A 488 9.34 18.55 -9.48
CA SER A 488 8.91 19.00 -8.15
C SER A 488 7.87 18.04 -7.57
N TYR A 489 7.89 17.83 -6.25
CA TYR A 489 6.92 16.96 -5.59
C TYR A 489 6.56 17.44 -4.18
N SER A 490 5.36 17.08 -3.72
CA SER A 490 4.88 17.38 -2.36
C SER A 490 3.92 16.31 -1.85
N TRP A 491 3.82 16.19 -0.51
CA TRP A 491 2.84 15.36 0.18
C TRP A 491 1.79 16.25 0.86
N THR A 492 0.52 15.90 0.71
CA THR A 492 -0.60 16.56 1.41
C THR A 492 -1.52 15.50 2.07
N SER A 493 -2.26 15.92 3.10
CA SER A 493 -3.19 15.05 3.85
C SER A 493 -4.67 15.33 3.59
N ASP A 494 -4.99 16.38 2.83
CA ASP A 494 -6.33 17.00 2.86
C ASP A 494 -7.04 16.98 1.49
N GLU A 495 -6.40 16.46 0.45
CA GLU A 495 -6.96 16.39 -0.91
C GLU A 495 -7.25 14.93 -1.30
N LYS A 496 -8.49 14.66 -1.69
CA LYS A 496 -8.91 13.38 -2.28
C LYS A 496 -8.92 13.48 -3.80
N ILE A 497 -8.48 12.42 -4.48
CA ILE A 497 -8.68 12.31 -5.92
C ILE A 497 -10.14 11.92 -6.14
N GLU A 498 -10.97 12.87 -6.55
CA GLU A 498 -12.34 12.57 -6.97
C GLU A 498 -12.30 11.83 -8.32
N LEU A 499 -12.73 10.56 -8.30
CA LEU A 499 -13.04 9.79 -9.49
C LEU A 499 -14.39 10.29 -10.01
N GLN A 500 -14.39 10.91 -11.19
CA GLN A 500 -15.62 11.38 -11.85
C GLN A 500 -16.33 10.24 -12.59
#